data_AF-A0A1S3IUQ7-F1
#
_entry.id   AF-A0A1S3IUQ7-F1
#
_cell.length_a   1.000
_cell.length_b   1.000
_cell.length_c   1.000
_cell.angle_alpha   90.00
_cell.angle_beta   90.00
_cell.angle_gamma   90.00
#
_symmetry.space_group_name_H-M   'P 1'
#
loop_
_entity.id
_entity.type
_entity.pdbx_description
1 polymer ?
#
loop_
_entity_poly.entity_id
_entity_poly.type
_entity_poly.pdbx_seq_one_letter_code
_entity_poly.pdbx_strand_id
1 'polypeptide(L)'
;MNLMPFVFSCFLTLHSIQGHYWTGWYDRDNPSGSADNEHLTEQKKLGYVCGGCKPIGAECRVRGSGRTFTRWSQTAPDRLDVYCLPTQGLVCLNSQQADGSCADYEIRYLCPSTSGTWTNYLDRDDPDGTGDWENVKAFREDDNVNICNGARPLCTRCRDRVSHYHYYATGDAYNTDHDCNWENGLVCTREVNVKICKDYEVNFKCPNIDQYQTGICAACAKWTIWMDRDDPIVNGDSEHVGPTGFNPCSGHEPIDIQCRTRGTNVPWDRTGQVIKVKCTPSEGFVCENGDQPSGQICFDYEVRFLCP
;
A
#
# COMPACT_ATOMS: atom_id res chain seq x y z
N MET A 1 54.40 14.97 -28.65
CA MET A 1 53.02 15.39 -28.34
C MET A 1 52.18 14.13 -28.22
N ASN A 2 52.00 13.63 -26.99
CA ASN A 2 51.25 12.41 -26.70
C ASN A 2 49.76 12.73 -26.67
N LEU A 3 48.99 12.15 -27.58
CA LEU A 3 47.54 12.11 -27.53
C LEU A 3 47.12 10.93 -26.65
N MET A 4 46.65 11.21 -25.43
CA MET A 4 45.93 10.22 -24.63
C MET A 4 44.51 10.05 -25.19
N PRO A 5 44.04 8.82 -25.47
CA PRO A 5 42.63 8.59 -25.70
C PRO A 5 41.89 8.60 -24.36
N PHE A 6 40.96 9.53 -24.19
CA PHE A 6 39.98 9.52 -23.12
C PHE A 6 39.08 8.29 -23.30
N VAL A 7 39.30 7.26 -22.49
CA VAL A 7 38.35 6.17 -22.33
C VAL A 7 37.22 6.70 -21.43
N PHE A 8 36.11 7.09 -22.03
CA PHE A 8 34.85 7.27 -21.31
C PHE A 8 34.42 5.87 -20.82
N SER A 9 34.83 5.51 -19.61
CA SER A 9 34.26 4.39 -18.88
C SER A 9 32.85 4.80 -18.46
N CYS A 10 31.89 4.52 -19.33
CA CYS A 10 30.48 4.51 -18.98
C CYS A 10 30.29 3.35 -17.99
N PHE A 11 30.40 3.64 -16.70
CA PHE A 11 29.87 2.77 -15.67
C PHE A 11 28.35 2.76 -15.84
N LEU A 12 27.89 1.87 -16.72
CA LEU A 12 26.51 1.43 -16.76
C LEU A 12 26.20 0.85 -15.39
N THR A 13 25.49 1.63 -14.57
CA THR A 13 24.79 1.14 -13.40
C THR A 13 23.66 0.21 -13.88
N LEU A 14 24.03 -1.00 -14.27
CA LEU A 14 23.12 -2.15 -14.28
C LEU A 14 22.68 -2.34 -12.84
N HIS A 15 21.43 -1.99 -12.50
CA HIS A 15 20.53 -2.63 -11.52
C HIS A 15 19.16 -1.89 -11.45
N SER A 16 18.59 -1.42 -12.57
CA SER A 16 17.15 -1.16 -12.61
C SER A 16 16.46 -2.37 -13.21
N ILE A 17 15.87 -3.21 -12.37
CA ILE A 17 14.97 -4.28 -12.79
C ILE A 17 13.85 -3.61 -13.61
N GLN A 18 13.62 -4.15 -14.81
CA GLN A 18 12.75 -3.59 -15.85
C GLN A 18 11.38 -3.17 -15.30
N GLY A 19 11.00 -1.91 -15.53
CA GLY A 19 9.62 -1.43 -15.33
C GLY A 19 9.26 -0.99 -13.91
N HIS A 20 10.23 -0.88 -13.00
CA HIS A 20 10.05 -0.26 -11.68
C HIS A 20 11.18 0.74 -11.41
N TYR A 21 10.94 1.71 -10.51
CA TYR A 21 11.98 2.66 -10.12
C TYR A 21 11.96 2.88 -8.62
N TRP A 22 13.13 3.05 -8.03
CA TRP A 22 13.24 3.48 -6.65
C TRP A 22 13.06 4.99 -6.56
N THR A 23 12.32 5.44 -5.55
CA THR A 23 12.36 6.86 -5.16
C THR A 23 13.75 7.26 -4.69
N GLY A 24 13.94 8.57 -4.49
CA GLY A 24 14.96 9.03 -3.57
C GLY A 24 14.70 8.51 -2.15
N TRP A 25 15.69 8.66 -1.28
CA TRP A 25 15.53 8.40 0.14
C TRP A 25 14.71 9.52 0.78
N TYR A 26 13.76 9.12 1.64
CA TYR A 26 12.98 9.96 2.52
C TYR A 26 13.55 9.82 3.93
N ASP A 27 13.74 10.97 4.57
CA ASP A 27 14.29 11.20 5.89
C ASP A 27 13.52 12.44 6.38
N ARG A 28 12.31 12.18 6.88
CA ARG A 28 11.32 13.20 7.19
C ARG A 28 11.44 13.62 8.64
N ASP A 29 11.58 12.64 9.52
CA ASP A 29 11.71 12.82 10.95
C ASP A 29 13.14 12.47 11.38
N ASN A 30 13.59 13.04 12.48
CA ASN A 30 14.86 12.64 13.09
C ASN A 30 14.52 12.03 14.45
N PRO A 31 15.38 11.19 15.04
CA PRO A 31 15.12 10.52 16.33
C PRO A 31 14.98 11.48 17.53
N SER A 32 15.12 12.79 17.31
CA SER A 32 14.95 13.82 18.32
C SER A 32 13.51 13.83 18.85
N GLY A 33 13.33 13.48 20.11
CA GLY A 33 12.01 13.41 20.75
C GLY A 33 11.70 11.99 21.21
N SER A 34 10.57 11.44 20.75
CA SER A 34 10.07 10.12 21.19
C SER A 34 10.29 9.00 20.18
N ALA A 35 10.65 9.30 18.93
CA ALA A 35 10.67 8.35 17.83
C ALA A 35 11.53 8.88 16.68
N ASP A 36 11.87 7.96 15.77
CA ASP A 36 12.22 8.26 14.40
C ASP A 36 11.10 7.72 13.49
N ASN A 37 10.39 8.61 12.79
CA ASN A 37 9.10 8.31 12.18
C ASN A 37 9.02 8.64 10.68
N GLU A 38 9.39 7.64 9.90
CA GLU A 38 9.30 7.56 8.43
C GLU A 38 8.01 6.87 7.95
N HIS A 39 6.89 7.10 8.64
CA HIS A 39 5.59 6.54 8.27
C HIS A 39 5.07 7.15 6.95
N LEU A 40 4.54 6.31 6.07
CA LEU A 40 4.12 6.66 4.71
C LEU A 40 3.03 7.74 4.69
N THR A 41 2.06 7.69 5.61
CA THR A 41 1.00 8.71 5.74
C THR A 41 1.58 10.11 5.88
N GLU A 42 2.65 10.24 6.66
CA GLU A 42 3.28 11.52 6.90
C GLU A 42 4.07 12.00 5.69
N GLN A 43 4.73 11.07 4.99
CA GLN A 43 5.40 11.38 3.74
C GLN A 43 4.40 11.82 2.65
N LYS A 44 3.19 11.23 2.60
CA LYS A 44 2.15 11.62 1.64
C LYS A 44 1.63 13.05 1.88
N LYS A 45 1.73 13.60 3.09
CA LYS A 45 1.38 15.01 3.38
C LYS A 45 2.27 16.01 2.63
N LEU A 46 3.49 15.61 2.27
CA LEU A 46 4.43 16.42 1.48
C LEU A 46 4.22 16.28 -0.04
N GLY A 47 3.44 15.28 -0.45
CA GLY A 47 3.11 15.01 -1.85
C GLY A 47 3.02 13.52 -2.15
N TYR A 48 2.62 13.21 -3.38
CA TYR A 48 2.42 11.83 -3.81
C TYR A 48 3.71 10.99 -3.83
N VAL A 49 3.80 9.98 -2.96
CA VAL A 49 4.76 8.88 -3.10
C VAL A 49 4.37 8.03 -4.30
N CYS A 50 5.36 7.65 -5.12
CA CYS A 50 5.14 6.94 -6.39
C CYS A 50 4.12 7.59 -7.33
N GLY A 51 3.94 8.91 -7.27
CA GLY A 51 2.96 9.63 -8.09
C GLY A 51 1.50 9.27 -7.81
N GLY A 52 1.21 8.68 -6.64
CA GLY A 52 -0.12 8.24 -6.18
C GLY A 52 -0.31 6.73 -6.32
N CYS A 53 0.68 6.03 -6.88
CA CYS A 53 0.67 4.58 -6.99
C CYS A 53 1.07 3.91 -5.68
N LYS A 54 0.56 2.71 -5.47
CA LYS A 54 1.01 1.87 -4.37
C LYS A 54 2.50 1.53 -4.51
N PRO A 55 3.35 1.79 -3.49
CA PRO A 55 4.68 1.18 -3.44
C PRO A 55 4.59 -0.34 -3.42
N ILE A 56 5.41 -1.01 -4.23
CA ILE A 56 5.46 -2.48 -4.32
C ILE A 56 6.65 -3.05 -3.56
N GLY A 57 7.43 -2.20 -2.89
CA GLY A 57 8.56 -2.58 -2.08
C GLY A 57 9.06 -1.37 -1.28
N ALA A 58 9.79 -1.66 -0.20
CA ALA A 58 10.48 -0.67 0.60
C ALA A 58 11.89 -1.16 0.92
N GLU A 59 12.80 -0.22 1.03
CA GLU A 59 14.15 -0.45 1.50
C GLU A 59 14.54 0.68 2.46
N CYS A 60 15.15 0.31 3.57
CA CYS A 60 15.47 1.21 4.67
C CYS A 60 16.95 1.13 5.00
N ARG A 61 17.48 2.18 5.62
CA ARG A 61 18.84 2.17 6.18
C ARG A 61 18.94 3.19 7.31
N VAL A 62 19.93 3.01 8.18
CA VAL A 62 20.36 4.12 9.04
C VAL A 62 20.99 5.17 8.14
N ARG A 63 20.61 6.42 8.32
CA ARG A 63 21.05 7.55 7.51
C ARG A 63 22.57 7.60 7.41
N GLY A 64 23.05 7.69 6.18
CA GLY A 64 24.49 7.71 5.90
C GLY A 64 25.22 6.36 6.08
N SER A 65 24.55 5.32 6.61
CA SER A 65 25.08 3.96 6.56
C SER A 65 24.83 3.39 5.16
N GLY A 66 25.87 2.95 4.45
CA GLY A 66 25.69 2.30 3.14
C GLY A 66 24.98 0.94 3.20
N ARG A 67 24.49 0.53 4.38
CA ARG A 67 23.91 -0.78 4.66
C ARG A 67 22.41 -0.69 4.68
N THR A 68 21.76 -1.25 3.66
CA THR A 68 20.31 -1.28 3.55
C THR A 68 19.73 -2.55 4.16
N PHE A 69 18.44 -2.53 4.48
CA PHE A 69 17.66 -3.70 4.85
C PHE A 69 16.24 -3.58 4.31
N THR A 70 15.55 -4.71 4.22
CA THR A 70 14.12 -4.80 3.92
C THR A 70 13.44 -5.59 5.03
N ARG A 71 12.11 -5.72 4.99
CA ARG A 71 11.40 -6.63 5.90
C ARG A 71 11.86 -8.09 5.81
N TRP A 72 12.41 -8.50 4.67
CA TRP A 72 12.77 -9.91 4.40
C TRP A 72 14.26 -10.19 4.43
N SER A 73 15.11 -9.16 4.49
CA SER A 73 16.56 -9.32 4.37
C SER A 73 17.30 -8.30 5.22
N GLN A 74 18.34 -8.79 5.91
CA GLN A 74 19.12 -8.05 6.89
C GLN A 74 18.26 -7.56 8.08
N THR A 75 18.93 -7.03 9.10
CA THR A 75 18.27 -6.58 10.33
C THR A 75 18.56 -5.11 10.60
N ALA A 76 17.54 -4.39 11.04
CA ALA A 76 17.74 -3.08 11.67
C ALA A 76 18.53 -3.25 12.99
N PRO A 77 19.36 -2.27 13.38
CA PRO A 77 20.00 -2.28 14.70
C PRO A 77 18.99 -2.12 15.84
N ASP A 78 17.91 -1.38 15.61
CA ASP A 78 16.88 -1.10 16.61
C ASP A 78 15.66 -2.02 16.48
N ARG A 79 14.87 -2.06 17.54
CA ARG A 79 13.53 -2.65 17.50
C ARG A 79 12.58 -1.67 16.82
N LEU A 80 12.09 -2.04 15.63
CA LEU A 80 11.14 -1.23 14.88
C LEU A 80 9.69 -1.60 15.21
N ASP A 81 8.85 -0.58 15.37
CA ASP A 81 7.40 -0.70 15.54
C ASP A 81 6.72 -0.97 14.18
N VAL A 82 7.16 -0.24 13.14
CA VAL A 82 6.84 -0.53 11.74
C VAL A 82 8.14 -0.91 11.02
N TYR A 83 8.21 -2.15 10.54
CA TYR A 83 9.44 -2.71 10.00
C TYR A 83 9.49 -2.60 8.47
N CYS A 84 9.93 -1.44 7.96
CA CYS A 84 10.27 -1.20 6.56
C CYS A 84 9.24 -1.75 5.55
N LEU A 85 7.98 -1.31 5.69
CA LEU A 85 6.84 -1.77 4.90
C LEU A 85 6.52 -0.81 3.74
N PRO A 86 6.18 -1.32 2.54
CA PRO A 86 5.77 -0.47 1.42
C PRO A 86 4.43 0.27 1.65
N THR A 87 3.59 -0.22 2.57
CA THR A 87 2.26 0.33 2.84
C THR A 87 2.19 1.21 4.09
N GLN A 88 3.17 1.09 4.98
CA GLN A 88 3.18 1.81 6.27
C GLN A 88 4.46 2.65 6.48
N GLY A 89 5.61 2.23 5.94
CA GLY A 89 6.89 2.92 6.08
C GLY A 89 7.80 2.28 7.13
N LEU A 90 8.50 3.10 7.92
CA LEU A 90 9.34 2.67 9.03
C LEU A 90 9.08 3.55 10.26
N VAL A 91 8.98 2.93 11.43
CA VAL A 91 8.83 3.65 12.71
C VAL A 91 9.69 2.97 13.75
N CYS A 92 10.57 3.75 14.38
CA CYS A 92 11.30 3.37 15.58
C CYS A 92 10.82 4.23 16.75
N LEU A 93 10.50 3.61 17.89
CA LEU A 93 10.11 4.34 19.10
C LEU A 93 11.24 4.30 20.14
N ASN A 94 11.67 5.47 20.64
CA ASN A 94 12.75 5.59 21.62
C ASN A 94 12.44 4.79 22.90
N SER A 95 11.16 4.77 23.31
CA SER A 95 10.69 4.04 24.49
C SER A 95 10.78 2.52 24.38
N GLN A 96 10.95 1.97 23.17
CA GLN A 96 11.10 0.54 22.92
C GLN A 96 12.58 0.11 22.83
N GLN A 97 13.53 1.06 22.87
CA GLN A 97 14.96 0.77 22.75
C GLN A 97 15.62 0.60 24.12
N ALA A 98 16.62 -0.28 24.19
CA ALA A 98 17.34 -0.57 25.43
C ALA A 98 18.25 0.59 25.88
N ASP A 99 18.80 1.33 24.93
CA ASP A 99 19.59 2.54 25.16
C ASP A 99 18.74 3.82 25.23
N GLY A 100 17.42 3.70 24.96
CA GLY A 100 16.46 4.79 25.01
C GLY A 100 16.47 5.71 23.79
N SER A 101 17.14 5.33 22.70
CA SER A 101 17.22 6.16 21.49
C SER A 101 17.20 5.34 20.22
N CYS A 102 16.40 5.77 19.24
CA CYS A 102 16.47 5.27 17.88
C CYS A 102 17.67 5.84 17.11
N ALA A 103 18.18 5.06 16.17
CA ALA A 103 18.98 5.57 15.07
C ALA A 103 18.12 6.47 14.16
N ASP A 104 18.80 7.32 13.39
CA ASP A 104 18.23 8.16 12.34
C ASP A 104 18.08 7.30 11.07
N TYR A 105 16.85 6.98 10.65
CA TYR A 105 16.56 6.14 9.51
C TYR A 105 16.08 6.93 8.29
N GLU A 106 16.42 6.42 7.12
CA GLU A 106 15.83 6.86 5.87
C GLU A 106 15.23 5.66 5.11
N ILE A 107 14.12 5.91 4.41
CA ILE A 107 13.36 4.91 3.64
C ILE A 107 13.24 5.32 2.17
N ARG A 108 13.30 4.35 1.26
CA ARG A 108 12.90 4.54 -0.14
C ARG A 108 11.92 3.48 -0.58
N TYR A 109 11.12 3.81 -1.57
CA TYR A 109 10.04 2.98 -2.06
C TYR A 109 10.32 2.51 -3.49
N LEU A 110 10.02 1.24 -3.77
CA LEU A 110 10.01 0.71 -5.13
C LEU A 110 8.65 1.02 -5.74
N CYS A 111 8.64 1.89 -6.74
CA CYS A 111 7.44 2.34 -7.43
C CYS A 111 7.19 1.55 -8.71
N PRO A 112 5.92 1.23 -9.01
CA PRO A 112 5.58 0.62 -10.28
C PRO A 112 5.73 1.64 -11.44
N SER A 113 6.43 1.26 -12.52
CA SER A 113 6.46 2.05 -13.77
C SER A 113 5.39 1.61 -14.76
N THR A 114 4.42 0.78 -14.33
CA THR A 114 3.41 0.19 -15.20
C THR A 114 2.67 1.24 -16.01
N SER A 115 2.58 0.95 -17.32
CA SER A 115 1.68 1.65 -18.22
C SER A 115 0.26 1.42 -17.70
N GLY A 116 -0.48 2.52 -17.62
CA GLY A 116 -1.83 2.51 -17.10
C GLY A 116 -2.50 3.81 -17.48
N THR A 117 -3.82 3.76 -17.59
CA THR A 117 -4.62 4.90 -18.00
C THR A 117 -5.34 5.45 -16.78
N TRP A 118 -5.24 6.76 -16.59
CA TRP A 118 -6.03 7.42 -15.55
C TRP A 118 -7.48 7.52 -16.02
N THR A 119 -8.42 7.23 -15.12
CA THR A 119 -9.81 7.63 -15.30
C THR A 119 -9.93 9.15 -15.30
N ASN A 120 -11.07 9.67 -15.74
CA ASN A 120 -11.47 11.01 -15.32
C ASN A 120 -11.59 11.05 -13.79
N TYR A 121 -11.55 12.26 -13.23
CA TYR A 121 -11.97 12.43 -11.84
C TYR A 121 -13.45 12.05 -11.71
N LEU A 122 -13.73 11.33 -10.64
CA LEU A 122 -15.05 10.91 -10.19
C LEU A 122 -15.34 11.72 -8.93
N ASP A 123 -16.58 12.17 -8.84
CA ASP A 123 -17.15 13.02 -7.82
C ASP A 123 -18.60 12.54 -7.69
N ARG A 124 -18.90 11.80 -6.61
CA ARG A 124 -20.22 11.18 -6.44
C ARG A 124 -21.06 11.84 -5.36
N ASP A 125 -20.44 12.52 -4.41
CA ASP A 125 -21.12 12.96 -3.20
C ASP A 125 -20.60 14.31 -2.74
N ASP A 126 -21.43 15.34 -2.89
CA ASP A 126 -21.15 16.67 -2.36
C ASP A 126 -21.03 16.60 -0.82
N PRO A 127 -20.25 17.49 -0.16
CA PRO A 127 -19.99 17.47 1.29
C PRO A 127 -21.19 17.87 2.17
N ASP A 128 -22.42 17.76 1.65
CA ASP A 128 -23.64 18.05 2.40
C ASP A 128 -23.91 16.99 3.50
N GLY A 129 -25.11 16.51 3.79
CA GLY A 129 -25.40 15.65 4.97
C GLY A 129 -24.26 14.67 5.37
N THR A 130 -23.93 14.39 6.62
CA THR A 130 -22.85 13.41 7.04
C THR A 130 -21.39 13.58 6.56
N GLY A 131 -21.06 14.02 5.34
CA GLY A 131 -19.68 14.04 4.82
C GLY A 131 -19.61 14.13 3.30
N ASP A 132 -18.41 13.90 2.78
CA ASP A 132 -18.05 13.75 1.37
C ASP A 132 -17.48 12.34 1.17
N TRP A 133 -18.12 11.56 0.30
CA TRP A 133 -17.98 10.10 0.24
C TRP A 133 -17.51 9.59 -1.13
N GLU A 134 -16.25 9.83 -1.45
CA GLU A 134 -15.57 9.40 -2.68
C GLU A 134 -14.93 8.01 -2.59
N ASN A 135 -15.70 7.02 -2.13
CA ASN A 135 -15.20 5.66 -1.86
C ASN A 135 -15.48 4.66 -2.98
N VAL A 136 -14.53 3.74 -3.19
CA VAL A 136 -14.56 2.75 -4.29
C VAL A 136 -15.79 1.84 -4.23
N LYS A 137 -16.24 1.47 -3.03
CA LYS A 137 -17.38 0.58 -2.84
C LYS A 137 -18.66 1.24 -3.39
N ALA A 138 -18.97 2.46 -2.98
CA ALA A 138 -20.15 3.18 -3.42
C ALA A 138 -20.15 3.41 -4.95
N PHE A 139 -19.00 3.79 -5.52
CA PHE A 139 -18.88 3.89 -6.98
C PHE A 139 -19.25 2.58 -7.70
N ARG A 140 -18.79 1.44 -7.21
CA ARG A 140 -19.00 0.14 -7.86
C ARG A 140 -20.42 -0.40 -7.65
N GLU A 141 -20.94 -0.29 -6.44
CA GLU A 141 -22.18 -0.95 -6.01
C GLU A 141 -23.41 -0.06 -6.19
N ASP A 142 -23.30 1.22 -5.83
CA ASP A 142 -24.44 2.14 -5.83
C ASP A 142 -24.56 2.87 -7.17
N ASP A 143 -23.43 3.33 -7.71
CA ASP A 143 -23.39 4.15 -8.93
C ASP A 143 -23.12 3.30 -10.20
N ASN A 144 -22.85 2.00 -10.03
CA ASN A 144 -22.54 1.05 -11.10
C ASN A 144 -21.37 1.52 -12.01
N VAL A 145 -20.40 2.23 -11.44
CA VAL A 145 -19.17 2.66 -12.12
C VAL A 145 -18.20 1.50 -12.18
N ASN A 146 -17.89 1.07 -13.41
CA ASN A 146 -16.97 -0.02 -13.65
C ASN A 146 -15.50 0.43 -13.60
N ILE A 147 -15.05 0.89 -12.42
CA ILE A 147 -13.67 1.34 -12.19
C ILE A 147 -12.70 0.24 -12.64
N CYS A 148 -11.85 0.57 -13.61
CA CYS A 148 -10.85 -0.33 -14.20
C CYS A 148 -11.41 -1.65 -14.74
N ASN A 149 -12.63 -1.65 -15.28
CA ASN A 149 -13.29 -2.87 -15.76
C ASN A 149 -13.39 -3.97 -14.68
N GLY A 150 -13.52 -3.56 -13.41
CA GLY A 150 -13.60 -4.44 -12.26
C GLY A 150 -12.24 -4.83 -11.68
N ALA A 151 -11.13 -4.52 -12.35
CA ALA A 151 -9.80 -4.74 -11.83
C ALA A 151 -9.50 -3.78 -10.66
N ARG A 152 -8.56 -4.17 -9.79
CA ARG A 152 -8.07 -3.28 -8.73
C ARG A 152 -7.26 -2.13 -9.34
N PRO A 153 -7.53 -0.86 -8.99
CA PRO A 153 -6.68 0.24 -9.41
C PRO A 153 -5.26 0.10 -8.85
N LEU A 154 -4.29 0.65 -9.57
CA LEU A 154 -2.89 0.67 -9.14
C LEU A 154 -2.54 1.93 -8.35
N CYS A 155 -3.17 3.04 -8.71
CA CYS A 155 -2.87 4.36 -8.20
C CYS A 155 -4.14 5.14 -7.98
N THR A 156 -4.09 6.09 -7.05
CA THR A 156 -5.17 7.03 -6.78
C THR A 156 -4.61 8.42 -6.59
N ARG A 157 -5.36 9.42 -7.05
CA ARG A 157 -5.15 10.83 -6.67
C ARG A 157 -6.46 11.41 -6.22
N CYS A 158 -6.40 12.22 -5.18
CA CYS A 158 -7.54 12.90 -4.61
C CYS A 158 -7.20 14.38 -4.46
N ARG A 159 -8.20 15.23 -4.71
CA ARG A 159 -8.05 16.68 -4.61
C ARG A 159 -9.37 17.34 -4.27
N ASP A 160 -9.30 18.53 -3.70
CA ASP A 160 -10.47 19.40 -3.58
C ASP A 160 -10.96 19.76 -4.98
N ARG A 161 -12.23 19.54 -5.25
CA ARG A 161 -12.85 19.75 -6.55
C ARG A 161 -12.82 21.20 -7.00
N VAL A 162 -12.90 22.13 -6.06
CA VAL A 162 -12.94 23.58 -6.36
C VAL A 162 -11.56 24.15 -6.64
N SER A 163 -10.61 23.95 -5.72
CA SER A 163 -9.25 24.51 -5.84
C SER A 163 -8.29 23.62 -6.62
N HIS A 164 -8.64 22.34 -6.81
CA HIS A 164 -7.76 21.28 -7.30
C HIS A 164 -6.50 21.06 -6.45
N TYR A 165 -6.49 21.58 -5.21
CA TYR A 165 -5.40 21.33 -4.29
C TYR A 165 -5.39 19.88 -3.81
N HIS A 166 -4.17 19.38 -3.56
CA HIS A 166 -3.97 18.07 -2.97
C HIS A 166 -4.81 17.92 -1.70
N TYR A 167 -5.45 16.77 -1.50
CA TYR A 167 -6.40 16.58 -0.42
C TYR A 167 -5.83 16.96 0.97
N TYR A 168 -4.62 16.53 1.34
CA TYR A 168 -3.98 16.99 2.59
C TYR A 168 -3.79 18.51 2.75
N ALA A 169 -3.70 19.28 1.65
CA ALA A 169 -3.54 20.73 1.73
C ALA A 169 -4.83 21.45 2.16
N THR A 170 -5.96 20.74 2.21
CA THR A 170 -7.25 21.30 2.65
C THR A 170 -7.38 21.45 4.16
N GLY A 171 -6.59 20.68 4.92
CA GLY A 171 -6.65 20.63 6.39
C GLY A 171 -7.81 19.83 6.97
N ASP A 172 -8.50 19.02 6.16
CA ASP A 172 -9.45 18.02 6.68
C ASP A 172 -8.72 16.75 7.11
N ALA A 173 -9.36 16.00 8.01
CA ALA A 173 -9.00 14.65 8.40
C ALA A 173 -9.91 13.64 7.68
N TYR A 174 -9.41 12.41 7.52
CA TYR A 174 -10.06 11.38 6.72
C TYR A 174 -10.38 10.15 7.57
N ASN A 175 -11.44 9.44 7.20
CA ASN A 175 -11.87 8.25 7.91
C ASN A 175 -10.83 7.13 7.78
N THR A 176 -10.74 6.27 8.81
CA THR A 176 -9.84 5.09 8.81
C THR A 176 -10.04 4.26 7.54
N ASP A 177 -8.95 3.80 6.94
CA ASP A 177 -8.91 3.09 5.64
C ASP A 177 -9.36 3.90 4.41
N HIS A 178 -9.77 5.16 4.57
CA HIS A 178 -10.24 6.05 3.50
C HIS A 178 -9.38 7.32 3.35
N ASP A 179 -8.10 7.24 3.73
CA ASP A 179 -7.09 8.26 3.44
C ASP A 179 -6.53 8.06 2.02
N CYS A 180 -7.17 8.69 1.03
CA CYS A 180 -6.89 8.64 -0.41
C CYS A 180 -6.07 7.42 -0.87
N ASN A 181 -6.76 6.33 -1.17
CA ASN A 181 -6.10 5.10 -1.61
C ASN A 181 -6.87 4.37 -2.71
N TRP A 182 -6.17 3.44 -3.37
CA TRP A 182 -6.68 2.70 -4.54
C TRP A 182 -7.69 1.62 -4.19
N GLU A 183 -7.77 1.20 -2.94
CA GLU A 183 -8.70 0.17 -2.47
C GLU A 183 -10.05 0.76 -2.07
N ASN A 184 -10.03 1.87 -1.33
CA ASN A 184 -11.21 2.40 -0.64
C ASN A 184 -11.55 3.84 -1.01
N GLY A 185 -10.72 4.54 -1.79
CA GLY A 185 -10.96 5.92 -2.21
C GLY A 185 -10.63 6.95 -1.11
N LEU A 186 -11.44 8.01 -1.03
CA LEU A 186 -11.33 9.08 -0.03
C LEU A 186 -12.68 9.24 0.67
N VAL A 187 -12.68 9.39 2.00
CA VAL A 187 -13.88 9.73 2.75
C VAL A 187 -13.53 10.75 3.82
N CYS A 188 -14.31 11.82 3.86
CA CYS A 188 -14.29 12.83 4.91
C CYS A 188 -15.68 12.93 5.53
N THR A 189 -15.81 12.68 6.84
CA THR A 189 -17.10 12.87 7.54
C THR A 189 -17.08 14.02 8.52
N ARG A 190 -18.28 14.53 8.82
CA ARG A 190 -18.51 15.53 9.88
C ARG A 190 -18.17 15.00 11.27
N GLU A 191 -18.30 13.69 11.48
CA GLU A 191 -17.91 13.05 12.73
C GLU A 191 -16.41 13.21 12.98
N VAL A 192 -15.59 12.98 11.95
CA VAL A 192 -14.13 13.09 12.03
C VAL A 192 -13.66 14.55 12.12
N ASN A 193 -14.32 15.46 11.40
CA ASN A 193 -13.84 16.84 11.26
C ASN A 193 -14.53 17.87 12.16
N VAL A 194 -15.72 17.57 12.69
CA VAL A 194 -16.58 18.53 13.42
C VAL A 194 -16.89 19.79 12.60
N LYS A 195 -16.79 19.70 11.28
CA LYS A 195 -17.11 20.74 10.29
C LYS A 195 -17.54 20.09 8.98
N ILE A 196 -18.07 20.91 8.07
CA ILE A 196 -18.31 20.51 6.68
C ILE A 196 -16.95 20.27 6.01
N CYS A 197 -16.81 19.13 5.35
CA CYS A 197 -15.63 18.78 4.56
C CYS A 197 -15.49 19.68 3.34
N LYS A 198 -14.30 19.67 2.73
CA LYS A 198 -14.17 20.03 1.32
C LYS A 198 -14.89 19.03 0.44
N ASP A 199 -15.21 19.51 -0.75
CA ASP A 199 -15.80 18.76 -1.85
C ASP A 199 -14.64 18.09 -2.58
N TYR A 200 -14.56 16.76 -2.56
CA TYR A 200 -13.43 16.04 -3.14
C TYR A 200 -13.80 15.29 -4.40
N GLU A 201 -12.80 15.11 -5.25
CA GLU A 201 -12.89 14.21 -6.38
C GLU A 201 -11.68 13.29 -6.43
N VAL A 202 -11.89 12.08 -6.94
CA VAL A 202 -10.88 11.01 -6.98
C VAL A 202 -10.69 10.48 -8.40
N ASN A 203 -9.46 10.18 -8.78
CA ASN A 203 -9.20 9.42 -10.00
C ASN A 203 -8.31 8.22 -9.74
N PHE A 204 -8.45 7.23 -10.61
CA PHE A 204 -7.81 5.94 -10.46
C PHE A 204 -6.96 5.65 -11.70
N LYS A 205 -5.75 5.13 -11.50
CA LYS A 205 -4.93 4.62 -12.61
C LYS A 205 -5.18 3.13 -12.75
N CYS A 206 -5.77 2.77 -13.88
CA CYS A 206 -6.05 1.37 -14.20
C CYS A 206 -4.82 0.71 -14.80
N PRO A 207 -4.45 -0.51 -14.35
CA PRO A 207 -3.39 -1.27 -15.00
C PRO A 207 -3.81 -1.61 -16.43
N ASN A 208 -2.90 -1.47 -17.40
CA ASN A 208 -3.11 -1.98 -18.75
C ASN A 208 -2.93 -3.50 -18.74
N ILE A 209 -3.98 -4.24 -18.37
CA ILE A 209 -3.96 -5.72 -18.32
C ILE A 209 -4.12 -6.32 -19.74
N ASP A 210 -4.64 -5.54 -20.70
CA ASP A 210 -5.04 -6.01 -22.03
C ASP A 210 -3.92 -6.12 -23.07
N GLN A 211 -2.67 -6.43 -22.68
CA GLN A 211 -1.65 -6.92 -23.61
C GLN A 211 -0.90 -8.15 -23.09
N TYR A 212 -1.67 -9.14 -22.64
CA TYR A 212 -1.20 -10.53 -22.56
C TYR A 212 -0.84 -11.13 -23.94
N GLN A 213 -0.98 -10.35 -25.01
CA GLN A 213 -0.75 -10.73 -26.39
C GLN A 213 0.43 -9.97 -27.01
N THR A 214 1.60 -10.08 -26.39
CA THR A 214 2.91 -10.24 -27.06
C THR A 214 3.91 -10.57 -25.97
N GLY A 215 4.67 -11.65 -26.13
CA GLY A 215 5.65 -12.14 -25.15
C GLY A 215 6.85 -11.21 -24.90
N ILE A 216 6.63 -9.92 -24.62
CA ILE A 216 7.62 -8.92 -24.21
C ILE A 216 7.45 -8.63 -22.71
N CYS A 217 7.32 -9.70 -21.94
CA CYS A 217 7.38 -9.59 -20.50
C CYS A 217 8.04 -10.88 -20.01
N ALA A 218 9.33 -10.99 -20.30
CA ALA A 218 10.20 -12.08 -19.83
C ALA A 218 10.58 -11.93 -18.34
N ALA A 219 9.90 -11.05 -17.59
CA ALA A 219 10.04 -10.83 -16.15
C ALA A 219 8.70 -10.39 -15.53
N CYS A 220 7.58 -10.99 -15.95
CA CYS A 220 6.28 -10.64 -15.39
C CYS A 220 6.09 -11.26 -14.02
N ALA A 221 5.55 -10.45 -13.11
CA ALA A 221 4.97 -10.92 -11.88
C ALA A 221 3.96 -12.06 -12.13
N LYS A 222 3.95 -13.09 -11.28
CA LYS A 222 3.10 -14.27 -11.42
C LYS A 222 2.22 -14.44 -10.20
N TRP A 223 0.98 -14.84 -10.45
CA TRP A 223 0.10 -15.29 -9.38
C TRP A 223 0.62 -16.62 -8.82
N THR A 224 0.68 -16.73 -7.50
CA THR A 224 0.84 -18.00 -6.81
C THR A 224 -0.39 -18.89 -7.05
N ILE A 225 -0.28 -20.16 -6.66
CA ILE A 225 -1.47 -20.97 -6.40
C ILE A 225 -2.31 -20.34 -5.28
N TRP A 226 -3.57 -20.73 -5.18
CA TRP A 226 -4.37 -20.47 -3.99
C TRP A 226 -3.75 -21.21 -2.80
N MET A 227 -3.67 -20.51 -1.68
CA MET A 227 -3.08 -20.94 -0.42
C MET A 227 -4.12 -20.77 0.66
N ASP A 228 -4.24 -21.80 1.47
CA ASP A 228 -5.10 -21.90 2.64
C ASP A 228 -4.19 -22.61 3.68
N ARG A 229 -3.78 -21.83 4.68
CA ARG A 229 -2.78 -22.18 5.70
C ARG A 229 -3.40 -22.24 7.08
N ASP A 230 -4.58 -21.67 7.29
CA ASP A 230 -5.30 -21.67 8.55
C ASP A 230 -6.78 -22.02 8.36
N ASP A 231 -7.36 -22.66 9.37
CA ASP A 231 -8.77 -23.07 9.35
C ASP A 231 -9.54 -22.33 10.46
N PRO A 232 -10.82 -21.95 10.25
CA PRO A 232 -11.60 -21.09 11.16
C PRO A 232 -11.95 -21.69 12.54
N ILE A 233 -11.41 -22.87 12.87
CA ILE A 233 -11.91 -23.76 13.93
C ILE A 233 -11.75 -23.17 15.33
N VAL A 234 -10.65 -22.48 15.63
CA VAL A 234 -10.35 -22.03 16.99
C VAL A 234 -10.52 -20.52 17.11
N ASN A 235 -9.66 -19.73 16.46
CA ASN A 235 -9.57 -18.29 16.69
C ASN A 235 -10.05 -17.44 15.52
N GLY A 236 -10.42 -18.06 14.41
CA GLY A 236 -10.66 -17.41 13.13
C GLY A 236 -9.76 -18.02 12.07
N ASP A 237 -9.62 -17.33 10.96
CA ASP A 237 -8.87 -17.79 9.79
C ASP A 237 -7.89 -16.68 9.35
N SER A 238 -6.60 -17.04 9.32
CA SER A 238 -5.48 -16.12 9.18
C SER A 238 -4.46 -16.54 8.11
N GLU A 239 -4.59 -15.92 6.94
CA GLU A 239 -3.61 -15.90 5.86
C GLU A 239 -2.64 -14.70 5.98
N HIS A 240 -2.08 -14.51 7.16
CA HIS A 240 -1.24 -13.35 7.50
C HIS A 240 0.16 -13.37 6.86
N VAL A 241 0.55 -12.26 6.24
CA VAL A 241 1.89 -12.04 5.67
C VAL A 241 2.74 -11.19 6.63
N GLY A 242 3.93 -11.69 6.95
CA GLY A 242 4.89 -10.97 7.79
C GLY A 242 5.94 -11.89 8.41
N PRO A 243 6.83 -11.36 9.26
CA PRO A 243 7.87 -12.16 9.92
C PRO A 243 7.33 -13.27 10.82
N THR A 244 6.17 -13.05 11.45
CA THR A 244 5.43 -14.05 12.24
C THR A 244 4.40 -14.83 11.41
N GLY A 245 4.12 -14.37 10.19
CA GLY A 245 3.25 -15.02 9.21
C GLY A 245 4.07 -15.82 8.18
N PHE A 246 3.65 -15.79 6.92
CA PHE A 246 4.40 -16.40 5.83
C PHE A 246 4.90 -15.38 4.81
N ASN A 247 5.93 -15.79 4.05
CA ASN A 247 6.45 -15.04 2.90
C ASN A 247 6.02 -15.74 1.61
N PRO A 248 5.02 -15.22 0.87
CA PRO A 248 4.52 -15.86 -0.35
C PRO A 248 5.44 -15.68 -1.56
N CYS A 249 6.37 -14.72 -1.53
CA CYS A 249 7.14 -14.25 -2.70
C CYS A 249 8.64 -14.44 -2.56
N SER A 250 9.10 -15.50 -1.87
CA SER A 250 10.51 -15.91 -1.80
C SER A 250 11.49 -14.79 -1.42
N GLY A 251 11.12 -13.96 -0.43
CA GLY A 251 11.98 -12.85 0.02
C GLY A 251 11.64 -11.47 -0.56
N HIS A 252 10.59 -11.39 -1.40
CA HIS A 252 10.09 -10.14 -1.95
C HIS A 252 8.74 -9.74 -1.35
N GLU A 253 8.42 -8.45 -1.44
CA GLU A 253 7.09 -7.95 -1.10
C GLU A 253 6.05 -8.39 -2.15
N PRO A 254 4.85 -8.83 -1.73
CA PRO A 254 3.78 -9.14 -2.67
C PRO A 254 3.23 -7.86 -3.32
N ILE A 255 3.00 -7.92 -4.63
CA ILE A 255 2.51 -6.78 -5.42
C ILE A 255 0.99 -6.64 -5.27
N ASP A 256 0.29 -7.77 -5.35
CA ASP A 256 -1.17 -7.86 -5.30
C ASP A 256 -1.61 -9.13 -4.54
N ILE A 257 -2.87 -9.16 -4.12
CA ILE A 257 -3.49 -10.26 -3.39
C ILE A 257 -4.94 -10.41 -3.84
N GLN A 258 -5.42 -11.65 -3.86
CA GLN A 258 -6.83 -11.97 -3.97
C GLN A 258 -7.21 -12.90 -2.83
N CYS A 259 -8.39 -12.67 -2.24
CA CYS A 259 -8.92 -13.45 -1.13
C CYS A 259 -10.36 -13.84 -1.43
N ARG A 260 -10.71 -15.10 -1.15
CA ARG A 260 -12.06 -15.63 -1.35
C ARG A 260 -12.32 -16.77 -0.39
N THR A 261 -13.59 -17.08 -0.15
CA THR A 261 -13.96 -18.27 0.61
C THR A 261 -13.55 -19.52 -0.16
N ARG A 262 -12.95 -20.47 0.55
CA ARG A 262 -12.57 -21.77 0.01
C ARG A 262 -13.81 -22.59 -0.37
N GLY A 263 -13.74 -23.26 -1.51
CA GLY A 263 -14.83 -24.09 -2.05
C GLY A 263 -15.99 -23.32 -2.70
N THR A 264 -16.44 -22.20 -2.14
CA THR A 264 -17.55 -21.38 -2.70
C THR A 264 -17.07 -20.22 -3.56
N ASN A 265 -15.78 -19.82 -3.43
CA ASN A 265 -15.14 -18.76 -4.21
C ASN A 265 -15.81 -17.38 -4.10
N VAL A 266 -16.52 -17.12 -2.99
CA VAL A 266 -17.14 -15.82 -2.73
C VAL A 266 -16.02 -14.84 -2.36
N PRO A 267 -15.91 -13.69 -3.05
CA PRO A 267 -14.96 -12.64 -2.68
C PRO A 267 -15.13 -12.21 -1.22
N TRP A 268 -14.02 -11.98 -0.52
CA TRP A 268 -14.03 -11.68 0.91
C TRP A 268 -14.89 -10.47 1.31
N ASP A 269 -14.96 -9.47 0.43
CA ASP A 269 -15.71 -8.23 0.61
C ASP A 269 -17.23 -8.41 0.45
N ARG A 270 -17.67 -9.59 0.01
CA ARG A 270 -19.09 -9.94 -0.20
C ARG A 270 -19.61 -10.97 0.80
N THR A 271 -18.80 -11.41 1.75
CA THR A 271 -19.20 -12.42 2.74
C THR A 271 -20.02 -11.82 3.88
N GLY A 272 -19.89 -10.51 4.11
CA GLY A 272 -20.50 -9.81 5.25
C GLY A 272 -19.77 -10.03 6.58
N GLN A 273 -18.61 -10.69 6.58
CA GLN A 273 -17.81 -10.90 7.79
C GLN A 273 -16.97 -9.67 8.13
N VAL A 274 -16.72 -9.47 9.42
CA VAL A 274 -15.85 -8.40 9.92
C VAL A 274 -14.40 -8.84 9.73
N ILE A 275 -13.71 -8.25 8.76
CA ILE A 275 -12.34 -8.63 8.42
C ILE A 275 -11.35 -7.66 9.07
N LYS A 276 -10.43 -8.21 9.87
CA LYS A 276 -9.41 -7.46 10.60
C LYS A 276 -8.29 -6.97 9.68
N VAL A 277 -7.75 -7.86 8.84
CA VAL A 277 -6.79 -7.50 7.78
C VAL A 277 -7.48 -7.70 6.43
N LYS A 278 -7.86 -6.59 5.79
CA LYS A 278 -8.74 -6.53 4.63
C LYS A 278 -8.04 -6.89 3.31
N CYS A 279 -7.52 -8.12 3.21
CA CYS A 279 -6.92 -8.65 1.98
C CYS A 279 -5.87 -7.70 1.37
N THR A 280 -4.83 -7.37 2.13
CA THR A 280 -3.78 -6.45 1.69
C THR A 280 -2.49 -7.21 1.34
N PRO A 281 -1.76 -6.87 0.26
CA PRO A 281 -0.55 -7.59 -0.12
C PRO A 281 0.55 -7.64 0.94
N SER A 282 0.67 -6.59 1.76
CA SER A 282 1.71 -6.49 2.79
C SER A 282 1.41 -7.30 4.04
N GLU A 283 0.13 -7.50 4.38
CA GLU A 283 -0.30 -8.06 5.67
C GLU A 283 -1.16 -9.32 5.51
N GLY A 284 -1.59 -9.64 4.30
CA GLY A 284 -2.37 -10.83 3.98
C GLY A 284 -3.87 -10.65 4.22
N PHE A 285 -4.49 -11.64 4.83
CA PHE A 285 -5.91 -11.65 5.18
C PHE A 285 -6.09 -12.25 6.57
N VAL A 286 -6.92 -11.62 7.41
CA VAL A 286 -7.20 -12.10 8.77
C VAL A 286 -8.65 -11.84 9.12
N CYS A 287 -9.37 -12.92 9.44
CA CYS A 287 -10.67 -12.91 10.09
C CYS A 287 -10.50 -13.49 11.50
N GLU A 288 -11.01 -12.80 12.52
CA GLU A 288 -11.01 -13.31 13.89
C GLU A 288 -12.44 -13.66 14.33
N ASN A 289 -12.62 -14.84 14.93
CA ASN A 289 -13.93 -15.29 15.44
C ASN A 289 -14.48 -14.33 16.49
N GLY A 290 -13.60 -13.74 17.31
CA GLY A 290 -13.98 -12.80 18.36
C GLY A 290 -14.53 -11.47 17.85
N ASP A 291 -14.19 -11.08 16.61
CA ASP A 291 -14.67 -9.85 15.98
C ASP A 291 -16.03 -10.04 15.27
N GLN A 292 -16.47 -11.29 15.09
CA GLN A 292 -17.70 -11.56 14.37
C GLN A 292 -18.94 -11.31 15.23
N PRO A 293 -19.99 -10.69 14.66
CA PRO A 293 -21.22 -10.44 15.39
C PRO A 293 -21.96 -11.75 15.72
N SER A 294 -22.66 -11.75 16.84
CA SER A 294 -23.58 -12.83 17.23
C SER A 294 -22.95 -14.22 17.34
N GLY A 295 -21.65 -14.30 17.65
CA GLY A 295 -20.94 -15.57 17.80
C GLY A 295 -20.79 -16.37 16.50
N GLN A 296 -20.90 -15.70 15.35
CA GLN A 296 -20.53 -16.30 14.07
C GLN A 296 -19.04 -16.68 14.10
N ILE A 297 -18.68 -17.72 13.36
CA ILE A 297 -17.28 -18.07 13.10
C ILE A 297 -16.89 -17.58 11.71
N CYS A 298 -15.62 -17.31 11.52
CA CYS A 298 -15.04 -17.01 10.22
C CYS A 298 -15.36 -18.11 9.21
N PHE A 299 -15.57 -17.73 7.95
CA PHE A 299 -15.52 -18.70 6.86
C PHE A 299 -14.07 -19.18 6.67
N ASP A 300 -13.93 -20.29 5.98
CA ASP A 300 -12.64 -20.79 5.48
C ASP A 300 -12.30 -20.01 4.20
N TYR A 301 -11.16 -19.31 4.19
CA TYR A 301 -10.66 -18.45 3.15
C TYR A 301 -9.35 -18.99 2.56
N GLU A 302 -9.17 -18.75 1.26
CA GLU A 302 -7.90 -18.96 0.59
C GLU A 302 -7.45 -17.65 -0.08
N VAL A 303 -6.13 -17.48 -0.17
CA VAL A 303 -5.49 -16.32 -0.77
C VAL A 303 -4.52 -16.71 -1.87
N ARG A 304 -4.27 -15.80 -2.82
CA ARG A 304 -3.12 -15.90 -3.73
C ARG A 304 -2.50 -14.53 -3.92
N PHE A 305 -1.21 -14.51 -4.21
CA PHE A 305 -0.43 -13.28 -4.33
C PHE A 305 0.17 -13.15 -5.72
N LEU A 306 0.27 -11.91 -6.20
CA LEU A 306 1.07 -11.57 -7.37
C LEU A 306 2.49 -11.26 -6.89
N CYS A 307 3.44 -12.11 -7.23
CA CYS A 307 4.85 -11.98 -6.85
C CYS A 307 5.70 -11.55 -8.06
N PRO A 308 6.76 -10.75 -7.87
CA PRO A 308 7.68 -10.35 -8.94
C PRO A 308 8.43 -11.52 -9.60
#